data_AF-A0A522BAB4-F1
#
_entry.id   AF-A0A522BAB4-F1
#
_cell.length_a   1.000
_cell.length_b   1.000
_cell.length_c   1.000
_cell.angle_alpha   90.00
_cell.angle_beta   90.00
_cell.angle_gamma   90.00
#
_symmetry.space_group_name_H-M   'P 1'
#
loop_
_entity.id
_entity.type
_entity.pdbx_description
1 polymer ?
#
loop_
_entity_poly.entity_id
_entity_poly.type
_entity_poly.pdbx_seq_one_letter_code
_entity_poly.pdbx_strand_id
1 'polypeptide(L)'
;MGEKYGEENHTLSINELPSHNHPVFIGTTDDKNWTGYTTGANQYSPADSGGAPQNTGDVTGNTGSGGSSSFSVVQPSIVQNSAIKYTAATTGSSVAVNVGTSLPGYWASVPSGYLAEDGSAVSRSTYASLFAIIGTTYGAGDGSTTFNLPDSRGCVGVNLNPSDAEFNTMGEKYGEKAHTLTIAEMPSHTHTMSVGTVDDQNFTSGAGQYAPADGGGAYNTGILTGNTGGGQAFNIIQNSIVKLFVIKY
;
A
#
# COMPACT_ATOMS: atom_id res chain seq x y z
N MET A 1 -5.00 -30.48 0.29
CA MET A 1 -3.72 -30.25 1.00
C MET A 1 -2.77 -29.61 0.01
N GLY A 2 -2.18 -28.46 0.35
CA GLY A 2 -1.32 -27.69 -0.57
C GLY A 2 -2.00 -26.52 -1.27
N GLU A 3 -3.20 -26.11 -0.84
CA GLU A 3 -3.80 -24.86 -1.31
C GLU A 3 -3.00 -23.69 -0.75
N LYS A 4 -2.59 -22.79 -1.64
CA LYS A 4 -1.97 -21.51 -1.27
C LYS A 4 -3.10 -20.49 -1.12
N TYR A 5 -3.01 -19.67 -0.08
CA TYR A 5 -3.95 -18.59 0.18
C TYR A 5 -3.20 -17.26 0.25
N GLY A 6 -3.90 -16.18 -0.02
CA GLY A 6 -3.34 -14.84 -0.17
C GLY A 6 -3.26 -14.42 -1.63
N GLU A 7 -3.11 -13.12 -1.84
CA GLU A 7 -2.88 -12.51 -3.14
C GLU A 7 -1.53 -11.79 -3.10
N GLU A 8 -0.83 -11.73 -4.23
CA GLU A 8 0.41 -10.96 -4.36
C GLU A 8 0.11 -9.50 -4.71
N ASN A 9 -1.01 -9.28 -5.40
CA ASN A 9 -1.48 -7.97 -5.79
C ASN A 9 -2.95 -7.84 -5.43
N HIS A 10 -3.32 -6.67 -4.90
CA HIS A 10 -4.69 -6.31 -4.61
C HIS A 10 -5.15 -5.19 -5.56
N THR A 11 -6.41 -5.24 -5.98
CA THR A 11 -7.05 -4.13 -6.71
C THR A 11 -8.26 -3.70 -5.92
N LEU A 12 -8.24 -2.45 -5.44
CA LEU A 12 -9.37 -1.93 -4.68
C LEU A 12 -10.62 -1.88 -5.57
N SER A 13 -11.72 -2.31 -5.00
CA SER A 13 -13.06 -2.15 -5.53
C SER A 13 -13.81 -1.02 -4.84
N ILE A 14 -14.89 -0.54 -5.46
CA ILE A 14 -15.76 0.49 -4.87
C ILE A 14 -16.33 0.07 -3.50
N ASN A 15 -16.53 -1.23 -3.27
CA ASN A 15 -17.08 -1.76 -2.03
C ASN A 15 -16.05 -1.73 -0.87
N GLU A 16 -14.77 -1.53 -1.19
CA GLU A 16 -13.69 -1.40 -0.21
C GLU A 16 -13.38 0.05 0.14
N LEU A 17 -14.10 1.00 -0.46
CA LEU A 17 -14.10 2.39 -0.01
C LEU A 17 -15.17 2.59 1.07
N PRO A 18 -14.78 2.93 2.31
CA PRO A 18 -15.74 3.37 3.31
C PRO A 18 -16.51 4.60 2.82
N SER A 19 -17.71 4.79 3.37
CA SER A 19 -18.43 6.05 3.19
C SER A 19 -17.54 7.21 3.62
N HIS A 20 -17.36 8.18 2.74
CA HIS A 20 -16.47 9.32 2.94
C HIS A 20 -17.10 10.60 2.37
N ASN A 21 -16.52 11.74 2.73
CA ASN A 21 -16.98 13.06 2.32
C ASN A 21 -15.87 13.86 1.63
N HIS A 22 -16.30 14.83 0.84
CA HIS A 22 -15.42 15.80 0.19
C HIS A 22 -15.91 17.21 0.52
N PRO A 23 -14.99 18.19 0.67
CA PRO A 23 -15.40 19.58 0.66
C PRO A 23 -16.01 19.88 -0.72
N VAL A 24 -17.10 20.65 -0.74
CA VAL A 24 -17.75 21.08 -1.97
C VAL A 24 -17.32 22.51 -2.24
N PHE A 25 -16.77 22.76 -3.42
CA PHE A 25 -16.41 24.10 -3.87
C PHE A 25 -17.40 24.61 -4.91
N ILE A 26 -17.85 25.85 -4.74
CA ILE A 26 -18.80 26.50 -5.64
C ILE A 26 -18.20 27.83 -6.03
N GLY A 27 -17.85 27.96 -7.30
CA GLY A 27 -17.41 29.22 -7.90
C GLY A 27 -18.53 29.79 -8.76
N THR A 28 -18.82 31.07 -8.59
CA THR A 28 -19.60 31.85 -9.55
C THR A 28 -18.64 32.73 -10.35
N THR A 29 -18.86 32.88 -11.65
CA THR A 29 -18.02 33.72 -12.54
C THR A 29 -18.50 35.17 -12.63
N ASP A 30 -19.42 35.61 -11.75
CA ASP A 30 -20.09 36.90 -11.88
C ASP A 30 -19.44 38.04 -11.07
N ASP A 31 -18.12 38.11 -11.05
CA ASP A 31 -17.46 39.21 -10.38
C ASP A 31 -16.15 39.54 -11.13
N LYS A 32 -16.10 40.75 -11.70
CA LYS A 32 -14.88 41.36 -12.26
C LYS A 32 -14.17 42.29 -11.27
N ASN A 33 -14.35 42.13 -9.96
CA ASN A 33 -13.68 42.97 -8.96
C ASN A 33 -13.50 42.40 -7.54
N TRP A 34 -13.33 41.09 -7.35
CA TRP A 34 -13.19 40.49 -6.02
C TRP A 34 -11.72 40.50 -5.59
N THR A 35 -11.37 41.50 -4.79
CA THR A 35 -10.10 41.54 -4.05
C THR A 35 -10.36 41.10 -2.61
N GLY A 36 -10.22 39.81 -2.31
CA GLY A 36 -10.33 39.35 -0.92
C GLY A 36 -10.69 37.89 -0.75
N TYR A 37 -9.68 37.01 -0.69
CA TYR A 37 -9.87 35.70 -0.08
C TYR A 37 -10.02 35.89 1.43
N THR A 38 -11.23 35.73 1.96
CA THR A 38 -11.43 35.38 3.37
C THR A 38 -12.21 34.08 3.42
N THR A 39 -11.50 33.04 3.82
CA THR A 39 -12.02 31.73 4.18
C THR A 39 -13.18 31.87 5.17
N GLY A 40 -14.35 31.31 4.84
CA GLY A 40 -15.35 30.92 5.85
C GLY A 40 -16.69 31.65 5.85
N ALA A 41 -17.03 32.49 4.87
CA ALA A 41 -18.38 33.07 4.80
C ALA A 41 -18.91 33.11 3.37
N ASN A 42 -19.98 32.34 3.09
CA ASN A 42 -20.79 32.50 1.90
C ASN A 42 -21.52 33.86 2.00
N GLN A 43 -21.07 34.85 1.23
CA GLN A 43 -21.74 36.14 1.16
C GLN A 43 -22.49 36.28 -0.18
N TYR A 44 -23.79 36.54 -0.07
CA TYR A 44 -24.74 36.77 -1.16
C TYR A 44 -24.89 38.28 -1.41
N SER A 45 -25.11 38.68 -2.68
CA SER A 45 -25.62 40.01 -3.05
C SER A 45 -26.66 39.85 -4.18
N PRO A 46 -27.86 40.46 -4.11
CA PRO A 46 -28.92 40.21 -5.09
C PRO A 46 -29.08 41.33 -6.15
N ALA A 47 -29.36 40.94 -7.39
CA ALA A 47 -30.08 41.67 -8.44
C ALA A 47 -30.21 40.74 -9.67
N ASP A 48 -31.21 40.75 -10.56
CA ASP A 48 -32.55 41.34 -10.69
C ASP A 48 -33.19 40.62 -11.91
N SER A 49 -34.52 40.52 -11.91
CA SER A 49 -35.43 40.49 -13.06
C SER A 49 -35.67 39.19 -13.84
N GLY A 50 -36.56 38.36 -13.30
CA GLY A 50 -37.77 37.87 -13.97
C GLY A 50 -37.56 37.03 -15.22
N GLY A 51 -37.28 35.73 -15.06
CA GLY A 51 -37.23 34.77 -16.17
C GLY A 51 -37.64 33.35 -15.78
N ALA A 52 -38.53 32.74 -16.56
CA ALA A 52 -39.15 31.42 -16.32
C ALA A 52 -38.13 30.28 -16.04
N PRO A 53 -38.48 29.31 -15.16
CA PRO A 53 -37.52 28.33 -14.64
C PRO A 53 -37.14 27.31 -15.71
N GLN A 54 -35.84 27.19 -15.99
CA GLN A 54 -35.28 26.08 -16.75
C GLN A 54 -34.12 25.45 -15.98
N ASN A 55 -34.40 24.32 -15.32
CA ASN A 55 -33.78 23.01 -15.56
C ASN A 55 -33.72 22.18 -14.26
N THR A 56 -34.54 21.12 -14.20
CA THR A 56 -34.50 20.03 -13.21
C THR A 56 -33.40 18.99 -13.53
N GLY A 57 -32.34 19.39 -14.22
CA GLY A 57 -31.26 18.50 -14.61
C GLY A 57 -30.22 18.40 -13.51
N ASP A 58 -29.88 17.17 -13.12
CA ASP A 58 -28.69 16.86 -12.33
C ASP A 58 -27.52 17.76 -12.80
N VAL A 59 -26.94 18.54 -11.88
CA VAL A 59 -25.71 19.27 -12.16
C VAL A 59 -24.62 18.21 -12.30
N THR A 60 -24.39 17.78 -13.54
CA THR A 60 -23.47 16.70 -13.91
C THR A 60 -22.03 17.21 -13.91
N GLY A 61 -21.58 17.74 -12.77
CA GLY A 61 -20.17 18.02 -12.46
C GLY A 61 -19.46 16.78 -11.91
N ASN A 62 -19.72 15.62 -12.50
CA ASN A 62 -19.21 14.36 -11.96
C ASN A 62 -17.91 13.95 -12.67
N THR A 63 -16.76 14.40 -12.13
CA THR A 63 -15.45 13.93 -12.57
C THR A 63 -15.11 12.64 -11.84
N GLY A 64 -15.31 11.50 -12.52
CA GLY A 64 -14.85 10.22 -12.00
C GLY A 64 -13.36 10.29 -11.66
N SER A 65 -13.01 9.95 -10.43
CA SER A 65 -11.62 9.94 -9.94
C SER A 65 -11.23 8.54 -9.53
N GLY A 66 -9.97 8.15 -9.77
CA GLY A 66 -9.47 6.80 -9.52
C GLY A 66 -9.23 6.00 -10.81
N GLY A 67 -8.31 5.04 -10.76
CA GLY A 67 -7.90 4.21 -11.89
C GLY A 67 -8.06 2.71 -11.69
N SER A 68 -8.39 2.25 -10.48
CA SER A 68 -8.47 0.82 -10.14
C SER A 68 -7.22 0.02 -10.56
N SER A 69 -6.04 0.63 -10.47
CA SER A 69 -4.77 -0.07 -10.71
C SER A 69 -4.46 -1.01 -9.55
N SER A 70 -3.86 -2.16 -9.85
CA SER A 70 -3.37 -3.08 -8.83
C SER A 70 -2.11 -2.55 -8.14
N PHE A 71 -1.91 -2.94 -6.89
CA PHE A 71 -0.67 -2.72 -6.16
C PHE A 71 -0.25 -3.99 -5.43
N SER A 72 1.05 -4.12 -5.18
CA SER A 72 1.61 -5.29 -4.48
C SER A 72 1.25 -5.26 -3.01
N VAL A 73 0.90 -6.43 -2.47
CA VAL A 73 0.72 -6.65 -1.02
C VAL A 73 1.75 -7.64 -0.49
N VAL A 74 2.83 -7.86 -1.24
CA VAL A 74 3.93 -8.74 -0.84
C VAL A 74 4.65 -8.12 0.35
N GLN A 75 4.60 -8.83 1.48
CA GLN A 75 5.37 -8.46 2.67
C GLN A 75 6.87 -8.68 2.43
N PRO A 76 7.76 -8.05 3.22
CA PRO A 76 9.19 -8.18 3.01
C PRO A 76 9.59 -9.65 3.06
N SER A 77 10.18 -10.15 1.98
CA SER A 77 10.44 -11.58 1.77
C SER A 77 11.86 -11.78 1.28
N ILE A 78 12.47 -12.93 1.62
CA ILE A 78 13.78 -13.35 1.12
C ILE A 78 13.67 -14.72 0.47
N VAL A 79 14.24 -14.85 -0.72
CA VAL A 79 14.21 -16.10 -1.48
C VAL A 79 15.18 -17.12 -0.88
N GLN A 80 14.68 -18.31 -0.59
CA GLN A 80 15.41 -19.42 0.01
C GLN A 80 15.09 -20.74 -0.68
N ASN A 81 15.84 -21.81 -0.39
CA ASN A 81 15.52 -23.14 -0.87
C ASN A 81 15.23 -24.06 0.32
N SER A 82 14.12 -24.79 0.26
CA SER A 82 13.71 -25.74 1.29
C SER A 82 13.99 -27.17 0.85
N ALA A 83 14.43 -28.02 1.77
CA ALA A 83 14.66 -29.45 1.52
C ALA A 83 14.09 -30.32 2.63
N ILE A 84 13.60 -31.52 2.27
CA ILE A 84 13.13 -32.53 3.22
C ILE A 84 14.17 -33.65 3.29
N LYS A 85 14.75 -33.86 4.48
CA LYS A 85 15.68 -34.96 4.73
C LYS A 85 14.92 -36.21 5.14
N TYR A 86 15.06 -37.30 4.39
CA TYR A 86 14.59 -38.63 4.78
C TYR A 86 15.75 -39.42 5.39
N THR A 87 15.50 -40.08 6.51
CA THR A 87 16.43 -41.05 7.11
C THR A 87 15.61 -42.17 7.68
N ALA A 88 15.95 -43.43 7.35
CA ALA A 88 15.26 -44.58 7.90
C ALA A 88 15.37 -44.58 9.43
N ALA A 89 14.24 -44.67 10.13
CA ALA A 89 14.20 -44.64 11.57
C ALA A 89 15.00 -45.83 12.13
N THR A 90 16.11 -45.53 12.78
CA THR A 90 16.90 -46.50 13.54
C THR A 90 16.88 -46.04 14.99
N THR A 91 16.50 -46.93 15.91
CA THR A 91 16.40 -46.63 17.35
C THR A 91 17.71 -46.03 17.86
N GLY A 92 17.64 -44.85 18.48
CA GLY A 92 18.80 -44.14 19.04
C GLY A 92 19.56 -43.23 18.08
N SER A 93 19.12 -43.04 16.83
CA SER A 93 19.79 -42.14 15.88
C SER A 93 19.33 -40.68 16.05
N SER A 94 20.25 -39.78 16.40
CA SER A 94 20.04 -38.34 16.35
C SER A 94 20.33 -37.82 14.94
N VAL A 95 19.34 -37.17 14.30
CA VAL A 95 19.54 -36.57 12.97
C VAL A 95 20.30 -35.25 13.11
N ALA A 96 21.56 -35.23 12.68
CA ALA A 96 22.34 -34.01 12.61
C ALA A 96 21.72 -33.01 11.61
N VAL A 97 21.71 -31.73 12.01
CA VAL A 97 21.40 -30.59 11.14
C VAL A 97 22.55 -30.41 10.16
N ASN A 98 22.24 -30.32 8.87
CA ASN A 98 23.27 -30.16 7.84
C ASN A 98 23.82 -28.73 7.86
N VAL A 99 25.12 -28.58 7.55
CA VAL A 99 25.73 -27.26 7.33
C VAL A 99 24.97 -26.50 6.23
N GLY A 100 24.80 -25.20 6.40
CA GLY A 100 24.03 -24.33 5.52
C GLY A 100 22.51 -24.34 5.78
N THR A 101 22.02 -25.14 6.73
CA THR A 101 20.60 -25.11 7.11
C THR A 101 20.31 -23.89 7.97
N SER A 102 19.32 -23.11 7.54
CA SER A 102 18.71 -22.02 8.30
C SER A 102 17.72 -22.55 9.33
N LEU A 103 17.75 -22.01 10.55
CA LEU A 103 16.83 -22.34 11.62
C LEU A 103 16.33 -21.07 12.32
N PRO A 104 15.01 -20.87 12.43
CA PRO A 104 14.45 -19.85 13.29
C PRO A 104 14.33 -20.36 14.73
N GLY A 105 14.56 -19.49 15.71
CA GLY A 105 14.25 -19.77 17.11
C GLY A 105 14.17 -18.52 17.98
N TYR A 106 13.75 -18.72 19.23
CA TYR A 106 13.57 -17.66 20.22
C TYR A 106 14.80 -17.48 21.12
N TRP A 107 15.99 -17.79 20.60
CA TRP A 107 17.23 -17.62 21.36
C TRP A 107 17.53 -16.13 21.58
N ALA A 108 17.97 -15.77 22.79
CA ALA A 108 18.44 -14.42 23.10
C ALA A 108 19.81 -14.11 22.47
N SER A 109 20.58 -15.16 22.16
CA SER A 109 21.90 -15.08 21.52
C SER A 109 22.10 -16.27 20.59
N VAL A 110 22.99 -16.13 19.61
CA VAL A 110 23.30 -17.20 18.67
C VAL A 110 23.82 -18.44 19.42
N PRO A 111 23.18 -19.61 19.27
CA PRO A 111 23.65 -20.85 19.91
C PRO A 111 24.97 -21.33 19.28
N SER A 112 25.76 -22.06 20.07
CA SER A 112 27.02 -22.64 19.59
C SER A 112 26.81 -23.55 18.37
N GLY A 113 27.71 -23.46 17.39
CA GLY A 113 27.62 -24.19 16.14
C GLY A 113 26.77 -23.51 15.06
N TYR A 114 26.28 -22.29 15.32
CA TYR A 114 25.53 -21.48 14.38
C TYR A 114 26.08 -20.05 14.26
N LEU A 115 25.74 -19.38 13.17
CA LEU A 115 25.99 -17.94 12.94
C LEU A 115 24.64 -17.23 12.73
N ALA A 116 24.55 -15.94 13.07
CA ALA A 116 23.36 -15.15 12.79
C ALA A 116 23.21 -14.90 11.28
N GLU A 117 21.98 -14.87 10.79
CA GLU A 117 21.67 -14.44 9.43
C GLU A 117 21.49 -12.92 9.36
N ASP A 118 22.58 -12.19 9.52
CA ASP A 118 22.62 -10.73 9.63
C ASP A 118 23.44 -10.03 8.54
N GLY A 119 23.87 -10.78 7.51
CA GLY A 119 24.68 -10.24 6.41
C GLY A 119 26.16 -10.07 6.72
N SER A 120 26.64 -10.47 7.91
CA SER A 120 28.04 -10.29 8.30
C SER A 120 29.01 -11.02 7.37
N ALA A 121 30.17 -10.41 7.13
CA ALA A 121 31.30 -11.06 6.46
C ALA A 121 32.05 -11.97 7.44
N VAL A 122 32.25 -13.23 7.08
CA VAL A 122 32.92 -14.24 7.91
C VAL A 122 34.07 -14.93 7.17
N SER A 123 35.02 -15.51 7.91
CA SER A 123 36.23 -16.12 7.37
C SER A 123 35.96 -17.41 6.57
N ARG A 124 36.49 -17.48 5.34
CA ARG A 124 36.45 -18.68 4.49
C ARG A 124 37.23 -19.85 5.11
N SER A 125 38.32 -19.58 5.83
CA SER A 125 39.14 -20.63 6.43
C SER A 125 38.52 -21.18 7.72
N THR A 126 37.91 -20.31 8.53
CA THR A 126 37.24 -20.70 9.77
C THR A 126 35.94 -21.46 9.49
N TYR A 127 35.19 -21.05 8.47
CA TYR A 127 33.88 -21.61 8.12
C TYR A 127 33.90 -22.28 6.73
N ALA A 128 34.94 -23.06 6.46
CA ALA A 128 35.19 -23.66 5.15
C ALA A 128 34.03 -24.56 4.66
N SER A 129 33.42 -25.34 5.57
CA SER A 129 32.26 -26.18 5.24
C SER A 129 31.04 -25.35 4.83
N LEU A 130 30.78 -24.24 5.51
CA LEU A 130 29.69 -23.34 5.15
C LEU A 130 29.96 -22.63 3.82
N PHE A 131 31.18 -22.14 3.62
CA PHE A 131 31.59 -21.51 2.37
C PHE A 131 31.46 -22.46 1.16
N ALA A 132 31.78 -23.74 1.34
CA ALA A 132 31.62 -24.74 0.28
C ALA A 132 30.17 -24.93 -0.18
N ILE A 133 29.18 -24.61 0.69
CA ILE A 133 27.75 -24.75 0.39
C ILE A 133 27.15 -23.46 -0.15
N ILE A 134 27.37 -22.32 0.53
CA ILE A 134 26.70 -21.06 0.16
C ILE A 134 27.56 -20.14 -0.73
N GLY A 135 28.86 -20.45 -0.86
CA GLY A 135 29.80 -19.67 -1.66
C GLY A 135 29.75 -18.17 -1.36
N THR A 136 29.66 -17.39 -2.42
CA THR A 136 29.56 -15.92 -2.37
C THR A 136 28.16 -15.42 -2.74
N THR A 137 27.13 -16.28 -2.67
CA THR A 137 25.75 -15.93 -3.06
C THR A 137 25.25 -14.66 -2.37
N TYR A 138 25.61 -14.45 -1.10
CA TYR A 138 25.18 -13.29 -0.30
C TYR A 138 26.20 -12.16 -0.27
N GLY A 139 27.24 -12.25 -1.11
CA GLY A 139 28.33 -11.29 -1.21
C GLY A 139 29.70 -11.93 -1.04
N ALA A 140 30.67 -11.40 -1.78
CA ALA A 140 32.04 -11.93 -1.83
C ALA A 140 32.89 -11.56 -0.61
N GLY A 141 32.36 -10.82 0.36
CA GLY A 141 33.12 -10.23 1.46
C GLY A 141 34.20 -9.26 0.93
N ASP A 142 35.43 -9.46 1.39
CA ASP A 142 36.66 -8.81 0.91
C ASP A 142 37.16 -9.33 -0.46
N GLY A 143 36.45 -10.28 -1.08
CA GLY A 143 36.84 -10.89 -2.34
C GLY A 143 37.95 -11.95 -2.23
N SER A 144 38.52 -12.18 -1.04
CA SER A 144 39.69 -13.06 -0.85
C SER A 144 39.53 -14.01 0.32
N THR A 145 39.44 -13.49 1.54
CA THR A 145 39.52 -14.28 2.78
C THR A 145 38.16 -14.46 3.47
N THR A 146 37.14 -13.73 3.04
CA THR A 146 35.81 -13.71 3.64
C THR A 146 34.68 -13.95 2.65
N PHE A 147 33.49 -14.24 3.15
CA PHE A 147 32.23 -14.33 2.41
C PHE A 147 31.09 -13.83 3.30
N ASN A 148 30.03 -13.32 2.70
CA ASN A 148 28.89 -12.81 3.46
C ASN A 148 27.88 -13.92 3.79
N LEU A 149 27.28 -13.81 4.96
CA LEU A 149 26.12 -14.61 5.37
C LEU A 149 24.82 -14.08 4.74
N PRO A 150 23.74 -14.89 4.70
CA PRO A 150 22.40 -14.36 4.42
C PRO A 150 22.02 -13.27 5.43
N ASP A 151 21.17 -12.33 5.01
CA ASP A 151 20.53 -11.36 5.89
C ASP A 151 19.01 -11.54 5.84
N SER A 152 18.44 -12.33 6.74
CA SER A 152 16.99 -12.60 6.77
C SER A 152 16.22 -11.68 7.72
N ARG A 153 16.89 -10.67 8.32
CA ARG A 153 16.27 -9.78 9.29
C ARG A 153 15.12 -8.99 8.66
N GLY A 154 13.95 -9.07 9.30
CA GLY A 154 12.76 -8.34 8.89
C GLY A 154 12.08 -8.89 7.64
N CYS A 155 12.48 -10.06 7.15
CA CYS A 155 11.90 -10.73 5.99
C CYS A 155 11.26 -12.07 6.40
N VAL A 156 10.23 -12.49 5.66
CA VAL A 156 9.74 -13.88 5.68
C VAL A 156 10.43 -14.69 4.58
N GLY A 157 10.62 -15.99 4.80
CA GLY A 157 11.22 -16.85 3.79
C GLY A 157 10.22 -17.25 2.71
N VAL A 158 10.58 -17.07 1.43
CA VAL A 158 9.83 -17.57 0.26
C VAL A 158 10.69 -18.57 -0.51
N ASN A 159 10.08 -19.67 -0.99
CA ASN A 159 10.86 -20.67 -1.72
C ASN A 159 11.19 -20.21 -3.14
N LEU A 160 12.44 -20.47 -3.54
CA LEU A 160 12.96 -20.26 -4.88
C LEU A 160 12.04 -20.91 -5.91
N ASN A 161 11.57 -20.10 -6.85
CA ASN A 161 10.76 -20.52 -7.98
C ASN A 161 11.42 -20.02 -9.27
N PRO A 162 12.20 -20.87 -9.98
CA PRO A 162 12.88 -20.46 -11.21
C PRO A 162 11.95 -20.00 -12.34
N SER A 163 10.66 -20.35 -12.27
CA SER A 163 9.65 -19.95 -13.24
C SER A 163 8.94 -18.64 -12.89
N ASP A 164 9.28 -18.02 -11.76
CA ASP A 164 8.67 -16.80 -11.25
C ASP A 164 9.67 -15.64 -11.38
N ALA A 165 9.26 -14.54 -12.00
CA ALA A 165 10.15 -13.40 -12.19
C ALA A 165 10.56 -12.74 -10.85
N GLU A 166 9.69 -12.79 -9.84
CA GLU A 166 9.89 -12.16 -8.55
C GLU A 166 10.69 -13.07 -7.61
N PHE A 167 10.51 -14.40 -7.64
CA PHE A 167 11.16 -15.30 -6.67
C PHE A 167 12.17 -16.28 -7.30
N ASN A 168 12.82 -15.91 -8.42
CA ASN A 168 13.78 -16.78 -9.14
C ASN A 168 15.24 -16.71 -8.69
N THR A 169 15.62 -15.77 -7.81
CA THR A 169 17.02 -15.55 -7.46
C THR A 169 17.23 -15.74 -5.97
N MET A 170 18.14 -16.65 -5.61
CA MET A 170 18.42 -17.00 -4.21
C MET A 170 18.98 -15.79 -3.44
N GLY A 171 18.43 -15.51 -2.25
CA GLY A 171 18.89 -14.45 -1.35
C GLY A 171 18.40 -13.04 -1.69
N GLU A 172 17.74 -12.85 -2.83
CA GLU A 172 17.11 -11.57 -3.18
C GLU A 172 15.94 -11.25 -2.26
N LYS A 173 15.74 -9.96 -2.00
CA LYS A 173 14.69 -9.44 -1.12
C LYS A 173 13.62 -8.70 -1.91
N TYR A 174 12.37 -8.94 -1.54
CA TYR A 174 11.18 -8.37 -2.21
C TYR A 174 10.17 -7.86 -1.18
N GLY A 175 9.17 -7.13 -1.65
CA GLY A 175 8.07 -6.63 -0.82
C GLY A 175 8.41 -5.42 0.05
N GLU A 176 7.39 -4.91 0.73
CA GLU A 176 7.48 -3.69 1.54
C GLU A 176 6.72 -3.80 2.85
N LYS A 177 7.04 -2.93 3.81
CA LYS A 177 6.39 -2.93 5.13
C LYS A 177 5.06 -2.18 5.14
N ALA A 178 4.95 -1.15 4.31
CA ALA A 178 3.77 -0.31 4.25
C ALA A 178 3.64 0.26 2.85
N HIS A 179 2.40 0.31 2.35
CA HIS A 179 2.08 0.86 1.04
C HIS A 179 1.41 2.23 1.20
N THR A 180 1.69 3.15 0.29
CA THR A 180 0.96 4.43 0.18
C THR A 180 0.14 4.41 -1.09
N LEU A 181 -1.18 4.42 -0.98
CA LEU A 181 -2.07 4.39 -2.14
C LEU A 181 -1.87 5.63 -3.02
N THR A 182 -1.74 5.38 -4.32
CA THR A 182 -1.79 6.42 -5.36
C THR A 182 -3.21 6.63 -5.84
N ILE A 183 -3.47 7.78 -6.49
CA ILE A 183 -4.78 8.04 -7.10
C ILE A 183 -5.13 6.97 -8.15
N ALA A 184 -4.13 6.45 -8.87
CA ALA A 184 -4.35 5.39 -9.86
C ALA A 184 -4.80 4.07 -9.23
N GLU A 185 -4.37 3.77 -8.01
CA GLU A 185 -4.74 2.56 -7.25
C GLU A 185 -6.08 2.70 -6.54
N MET A 186 -6.61 3.92 -6.42
CA MET A 186 -7.96 4.14 -5.91
C MET A 186 -9.01 3.68 -6.93
N PRO A 187 -10.12 3.06 -6.49
CA PRO A 187 -11.22 2.70 -7.36
C PRO A 187 -11.79 3.91 -8.07
N SER A 188 -12.14 3.78 -9.36
CA SER A 188 -12.88 4.82 -10.06
C SER A 188 -14.26 4.99 -9.44
N HIS A 189 -14.59 6.19 -8.96
CA HIS A 189 -15.86 6.50 -8.30
C HIS A 189 -16.37 7.89 -8.61
N THR A 190 -17.65 8.09 -8.34
CA THR A 190 -18.43 9.27 -8.72
C THR A 190 -19.27 9.77 -7.55
N HIS A 191 -19.51 11.08 -7.49
CA HIS A 191 -20.39 11.68 -6.48
C HIS A 191 -21.59 12.31 -7.17
N THR A 192 -22.79 11.96 -6.72
CA THR A 192 -24.02 12.63 -7.12
C THR A 192 -24.32 13.76 -6.15
N MET A 193 -24.51 14.97 -6.68
CA MET A 193 -24.87 16.15 -5.91
C MET A 193 -26.29 16.55 -6.31
N SER A 194 -27.23 16.51 -5.36
CA SER A 194 -28.57 17.04 -5.58
C SER A 194 -28.62 18.47 -5.06
N VAL A 195 -28.86 19.42 -5.95
CA VAL A 195 -29.15 20.81 -5.59
C VAL A 195 -30.64 21.05 -5.75
N GLY A 196 -31.32 21.39 -4.66
CA GLY A 196 -32.70 21.84 -4.71
C GLY A 196 -32.74 23.31 -5.12
N THR A 197 -33.57 23.66 -6.09
CA THR A 197 -33.94 25.05 -6.35
C THR A 197 -35.07 25.42 -5.40
N VAL A 198 -34.83 26.40 -4.53
CA VAL A 198 -35.91 27.10 -3.83
C VAL A 198 -36.26 28.35 -4.62
N ASP A 199 -37.53 28.50 -4.97
CA ASP A 199 -38.10 29.79 -5.37
C ASP A 199 -38.08 30.72 -4.14
N ASP A 200 -37.86 32.01 -4.35
CA ASP A 200 -37.40 33.05 -3.41
C ASP A 200 -38.27 33.28 -2.14
N GLN A 201 -39.27 32.44 -1.88
CA GLN A 201 -40.36 32.73 -0.95
C GLN A 201 -40.27 32.07 0.43
N ASN A 202 -39.17 31.40 0.81
CA ASN A 202 -39.10 30.86 2.17
C ASN A 202 -37.69 30.76 2.77
N PHE A 203 -37.05 31.91 2.96
CA PHE A 203 -35.92 32.04 3.89
C PHE A 203 -36.41 31.94 5.34
N THR A 204 -36.64 30.71 5.82
CA THR A 204 -36.57 30.43 7.25
C THR A 204 -35.11 30.09 7.57
N SER A 205 -34.49 30.97 8.35
CA SER A 205 -33.08 30.90 8.78
C SER A 205 -32.66 29.48 9.20
N GLY A 206 -31.69 28.87 8.52
CA GLY A 206 -30.96 27.75 9.12
C GLY A 206 -30.26 26.72 8.24
N ALA A 207 -30.42 26.68 6.91
CA ALA A 207 -29.70 25.69 6.10
C ALA A 207 -29.33 26.24 4.71
N GLY A 208 -28.06 26.06 4.33
CA GLY A 208 -27.50 26.54 3.06
C GLY A 208 -28.16 25.90 1.85
N GLN A 209 -29.11 26.62 1.26
CA GLN A 209 -29.78 26.24 0.02
C GLN A 209 -29.53 27.33 -1.03
N TYR A 210 -29.30 26.89 -2.27
CA TYR A 210 -28.96 27.75 -3.40
C TYR A 210 -30.26 28.28 -4.03
N ALA A 211 -30.37 29.60 -4.14
CA ALA A 211 -31.36 30.23 -5.01
C ALA A 211 -30.65 30.60 -6.33
N PRO A 212 -31.10 30.12 -7.50
CA PRO A 212 -30.73 30.78 -8.74
C PRO A 212 -31.38 32.16 -8.73
N ALA A 213 -30.57 33.22 -8.85
CA ALA A 213 -31.06 34.58 -9.01
C ALA A 213 -31.98 34.66 -10.24
N ASP A 214 -33.17 35.20 -10.02
CA ASP A 214 -34.18 35.43 -11.05
C ASP A 214 -33.60 36.22 -12.22
N GLY A 215 -33.72 35.70 -13.46
CA GLY A 215 -33.56 36.52 -14.66
C GLY A 215 -32.31 36.40 -15.55
N GLY A 216 -31.41 35.43 -15.36
CA GLY A 216 -30.18 35.32 -16.18
C GLY A 216 -29.88 33.90 -16.65
N GLY A 217 -29.48 33.76 -17.93
CA GLY A 217 -29.31 32.47 -18.62
C GLY A 217 -28.35 31.48 -17.98
N ALA A 218 -28.38 30.23 -18.48
CA ALA A 218 -27.66 29.06 -17.95
C ALA A 218 -26.24 29.37 -17.43
N TYR A 219 -26.11 29.48 -16.11
CA TYR A 219 -24.82 29.54 -15.45
C TYR A 219 -24.28 28.12 -15.34
N ASN A 220 -23.11 27.89 -15.95
CA ASN A 220 -22.40 26.62 -15.78
C ASN A 220 -21.75 26.64 -14.39
N THR A 221 -22.53 26.40 -13.35
CA THR A 221 -22.00 26.23 -11.99
C THR A 221 -21.26 24.89 -11.96
N GLY A 222 -19.94 24.92 -12.13
CA GLY A 222 -19.10 23.77 -11.88
C GLY A 222 -19.12 23.44 -10.40
N ILE A 223 -19.97 22.50 -9.98
CA ILE A 223 -19.92 21.93 -8.64
C ILE A 223 -18.84 20.87 -8.67
N LEU A 224 -17.74 21.12 -7.95
CA LEU A 224 -16.62 20.20 -7.84
C LEU A 224 -16.49 19.73 -6.40
N THR A 225 -16.26 18.44 -6.21
CA THR A 225 -15.73 17.92 -4.96
C THR A 225 -14.23 18.21 -4.90
N GLY A 226 -13.73 18.65 -3.75
CA GLY A 226 -12.31 18.77 -3.51
C GLY A 226 -11.65 17.41 -3.29
N ASN A 227 -10.33 17.35 -3.37
CA ASN A 227 -9.59 16.14 -3.03
C ASN A 227 -9.71 15.83 -1.52
N THR A 228 -10.07 14.59 -1.19
CA THR A 228 -9.98 14.05 0.18
C THR A 228 -9.02 12.87 0.17
N GLY A 229 -8.22 12.75 1.23
CA GLY A 229 -7.23 11.69 1.41
C GLY A 229 -5.93 12.25 1.98
N GLY A 230 -5.32 11.53 2.93
CA GLY A 230 -4.11 11.97 3.61
C GLY A 230 -2.80 11.50 2.97
N GLY A 231 -2.87 10.62 1.95
CA GLY A 231 -1.69 9.99 1.34
C GLY A 231 -0.79 9.27 2.37
N GLN A 232 -1.38 8.77 3.45
CA GLN A 232 -0.64 8.10 4.52
C GLN A 232 -0.43 6.64 4.16
N ALA A 233 0.77 6.14 4.47
CA ALA A 233 1.06 4.73 4.32
C ALA A 233 0.26 3.91 5.33
N PHE A 234 -0.16 2.70 4.94
CA PHE A 234 -0.74 1.72 5.84
C PHE A 234 0.13 0.46 5.89
N ASN A 235 0.19 -0.17 7.06
CA ASN A 235 0.99 -1.36 7.28
C ASN A 235 0.39 -2.56 6.53
N ILE A 236 1.22 -3.27 5.75
CA ILE A 236 0.83 -4.49 5.03
C ILE A 236 1.45 -5.76 5.62
N ILE A 237 2.22 -5.62 6.71
CA ILE A 237 2.83 -6.77 7.38
C ILE A 237 1.76 -7.58 8.10
N GLN A 238 1.79 -8.90 7.92
CA GLN A 238 0.95 -9.84 8.66
C GLN A 238 1.28 -9.80 10.17
N ASN A 239 0.32 -10.13 11.03
CA ASN A 239 0.60 -10.28 12.46
C ASN A 239 1.70 -11.34 12.66
N SER A 240 2.86 -10.91 13.13
CA SER A 240 4.10 -11.68 13.09
C SER A 240 4.81 -11.64 14.43
N ILE A 241 5.56 -12.71 14.72
CA ILE A 241 6.45 -12.77 15.86
C ILE A 241 7.90 -12.80 15.38
N VAL A 242 8.74 -11.99 16.01
CA VAL A 242 10.17 -11.91 15.67
C VAL A 242 10.90 -13.13 16.21
N LYS A 243 11.71 -13.75 15.36
CA LYS A 243 12.60 -14.87 15.69
C LYS A 243 14.02 -14.55 15.23
N LEU A 244 15.00 -15.07 15.95
CA LEU A 244 16.37 -15.06 15.49
C LEU A 244 16.55 -16.18 14.47
N PHE A 245 17.00 -15.82 13.27
CA PHE A 245 17.41 -16.78 12.26
C PHE A 245 18.91 -17.03 12.34
N VAL A 246 19.29 -18.30 12.33
CA VAL A 246 20.68 -18.73 12.42
C VAL A 246 20.99 -19.80 11.39
N ILE A 247 22.21 -19.82 10.89
CA ILE A 247 22.70 -20.78 9.91
C ILE A 247 23.74 -21.71 10.53
N LYS A 248 23.59 -23.02 10.29
CA LYS A 248 24.57 -24.04 10.74
C LYS A 248 25.86 -23.90 9.94
N TYR A 249 27.01 -23.79 10.62
CA TYR A 249 28.34 -23.80 9.98
C TYR A 249 29.11 -25.11 10.19
#